data_AF-A0A285EG88-F1
#
_entry.id   AF-A0A285EG88-F1
#
_cell.length_a   1.000
_cell.length_b   1.000
_cell.length_c   1.000
_cell.angle_alpha   90.00
_cell.angle_beta   90.00
_cell.angle_gamma   90.00
#
_symmetry.space_group_name_H-M   'P 1'
#
loop_
_entity.id
_entity.type
_entity.pdbx_description
1 polymer ?
#
loop_
_entity_poly.entity_id
_entity_poly.type
_entity_poly.pdbx_seq_one_letter_code
_entity_poly.pdbx_strand_id
1 'polypeptide(L)'
;MAAGRRGGRQRSRRDVRRRSRRGGRYGTAVGVVAAGLVTLSAPATHVAAQLTAVSTPSRPSAPAPVVPPAAALAADTATLPVPVAPPVIATGPAPPAPRGIDVDVPNPMVPRGVPLETEPRPDLCGGYANPRRISPAVAPGPGTAAVSWQADGHSDVRRYRVQAVRQRLAPGLQPAPPQQVVGQPAGCEQVGVTFAGLERGVPYVFWLEEEVEDSLSLRWVQVGTSTPVVIG
;
A
#
# COMPACT_ATOMS: atom_id res chain seq x y z
N MET A 1 39.91 12.44 66.36
CA MET A 1 39.98 13.73 65.63
C MET A 1 41.09 13.64 64.58
N ALA A 2 40.77 13.99 63.32
CA ALA A 2 41.58 14.32 62.13
C ALA A 2 42.87 13.51 61.83
N ALA A 3 43.01 12.68 60.78
CA ALA A 3 42.80 12.82 59.33
C ALA A 3 43.84 13.67 58.54
N GLY A 4 44.78 12.98 57.88
CA GLY A 4 45.04 13.11 56.44
C GLY A 4 46.15 14.04 55.92
N ARG A 5 47.08 13.50 55.12
CA ARG A 5 47.30 13.88 53.70
C ARG A 5 48.39 13.03 53.01
N ARG A 6 48.06 12.51 51.82
CA ARG A 6 48.90 11.69 50.95
C ARG A 6 49.87 12.54 50.10
N GLY A 7 51.11 12.06 49.97
CA GLY A 7 52.07 12.44 48.92
C GLY A 7 51.70 11.82 47.57
N GLY A 8 52.46 11.98 46.49
CA GLY A 8 53.75 12.58 46.27
C GLY A 8 54.02 12.59 44.75
N ARG A 9 54.85 13.54 44.33
CA ARG A 9 55.27 13.79 42.94
C ARG A 9 56.16 12.66 42.41
N GLN A 10 56.01 12.29 41.13
CA GLN A 10 57.09 11.59 40.41
C GLN A 10 57.27 12.15 38.99
N ARG A 11 58.53 12.50 38.72
CA ARG A 11 59.09 13.08 37.50
C ARG A 11 59.27 12.00 36.43
N SER A 12 59.32 12.36 35.14
CA SER A 12 60.52 12.21 34.30
C SER A 12 60.23 12.26 32.78
N ARG A 13 60.80 13.28 32.13
CA ARG A 13 61.63 13.28 30.90
C ARG A 13 61.42 12.15 29.86
N ARG A 14 61.24 12.55 28.59
CA ARG A 14 62.19 12.28 27.48
C ARG A 14 61.72 12.89 26.15
N ASP A 15 62.32 14.03 25.80
CA ASP A 15 62.51 14.53 24.44
C ASP A 15 63.87 14.07 23.92
N VAL A 16 63.96 13.26 22.84
CA VAL A 16 65.17 13.15 21.98
C VAL A 16 64.81 12.70 20.55
N ARG A 17 64.77 13.69 19.64
CA ARG A 17 65.43 13.80 18.32
C ARG A 17 65.85 12.53 17.53
N ARG A 18 65.38 12.45 16.27
CA ARG A 18 66.18 12.16 15.03
C ARG A 18 65.57 12.98 13.87
N ARG A 19 66.21 14.05 13.38
CA ARG A 19 67.17 14.13 12.23
C ARG A 19 66.62 13.49 10.94
N SER A 20 66.78 14.00 9.72
CA SER A 20 67.03 15.33 9.12
C SER A 20 67.16 15.09 7.61
N ARG A 21 66.38 15.82 6.80
CA ARG A 21 66.62 16.38 5.45
C ARG A 21 67.68 15.75 4.50
N ARG A 22 67.23 15.52 3.26
CA ARG A 22 67.84 15.66 1.90
C ARG A 22 67.39 14.45 1.08
N GLY A 23 66.90 14.51 -0.15
CA GLY A 23 66.76 15.54 -1.18
C GLY A 23 66.45 14.76 -2.47
N GLY A 24 65.71 15.33 -3.42
CA GLY A 24 65.45 14.63 -4.70
C GLY A 24 64.38 15.32 -5.54
N ARG A 25 64.82 16.20 -6.43
CA ARG A 25 64.05 16.74 -7.55
C ARG A 25 64.07 15.72 -8.69
N TYR A 26 62.92 15.21 -9.08
CA TYR A 26 62.58 14.65 -10.42
C TYR A 26 61.05 14.82 -10.50
N GLY A 27 60.46 15.61 -11.39
CA GLY A 27 60.67 15.64 -12.83
C GLY A 27 59.66 14.69 -13.47
N THR A 28 58.64 15.24 -14.16
CA THR A 28 57.81 14.61 -15.23
C THR A 28 57.05 13.31 -14.88
N ALA A 29 55.75 13.16 -15.11
CA ALA A 29 55.10 13.36 -16.39
C ALA A 29 53.59 13.65 -16.22
N VAL A 30 53.14 14.67 -16.95
CA VAL A 30 51.74 14.85 -17.34
C VAL A 30 51.45 13.83 -18.44
N GLY A 31 50.55 12.89 -18.17
CA GLY A 31 49.98 11.98 -19.16
C GLY A 31 48.55 12.39 -19.45
N VAL A 32 48.32 12.98 -20.62
CA VAL A 32 47.02 13.20 -21.25
C VAL A 32 46.87 12.16 -22.35
N VAL A 33 45.83 11.33 -22.34
CA VAL A 33 45.11 10.72 -23.49
C VAL A 33 43.80 10.15 -22.89
N ALA A 34 42.63 10.78 -23.05
CA ALA A 34 41.72 10.78 -24.20
C ALA A 34 40.95 9.46 -24.43
N ALA A 35 39.70 9.65 -24.85
CA ALA A 35 38.74 8.69 -25.41
C ALA A 35 37.98 7.77 -24.42
N GLY A 36 36.69 8.07 -24.27
CA GLY A 36 35.72 7.18 -23.62
C GLY A 36 34.28 7.70 -23.65
N LEU A 37 33.93 8.51 -24.65
CA LEU A 37 32.55 8.91 -24.92
C LEU A 37 31.92 7.73 -25.68
N VAL A 38 31.35 6.77 -24.94
CA VAL A 38 30.45 5.77 -25.52
C VAL A 38 29.03 6.26 -25.30
N THR A 39 28.56 7.05 -26.26
CA THR A 39 27.15 7.13 -26.62
C THR A 39 26.70 5.74 -27.07
N LEU A 40 26.12 4.95 -26.17
CA LEU A 40 25.19 3.90 -26.55
C LEU A 40 23.81 4.53 -26.67
N SER A 41 23.64 5.25 -27.78
CA SER A 41 22.35 5.44 -28.42
C SER A 41 21.80 4.06 -28.74
N ALA A 42 20.99 3.51 -27.83
CA ALA A 42 20.11 2.42 -28.20
C ALA A 42 19.15 2.98 -29.27
N PRO A 43 18.96 2.30 -30.40
CA PRO A 43 17.88 2.66 -31.30
C PRO A 43 16.58 2.58 -30.49
N ALA A 44 15.84 3.69 -30.45
CA ALA A 44 14.42 3.66 -30.18
C ALA A 44 13.79 2.82 -31.30
N THR A 45 13.80 1.50 -31.13
CA THR A 45 12.86 0.65 -31.81
C THR A 45 11.50 1.07 -31.26
N HIS A 46 10.82 1.91 -32.04
CA HIS A 46 9.38 1.99 -32.01
C HIS A 46 8.86 0.58 -32.28
N VAL A 47 8.77 -0.23 -31.24
CA VAL A 47 7.87 -1.37 -31.22
C VAL A 47 6.50 -0.72 -31.12
N ALA A 48 5.95 -0.39 -32.28
CA ALA A 48 4.52 -0.28 -32.44
C ALA A 48 3.99 -1.66 -32.06
N ALA A 49 3.60 -1.83 -30.79
CA ALA A 49 2.75 -2.91 -30.39
C ALA A 49 1.45 -2.71 -31.17
N GLN A 50 1.33 -3.41 -32.30
CA GLN A 50 0.03 -3.62 -32.91
C GLN A 50 -0.79 -4.37 -31.87
N LEU A 51 -1.64 -3.62 -31.17
CA LEU A 51 -2.74 -4.17 -30.39
C LEU A 51 -3.71 -4.79 -31.40
N THR A 52 -3.47 -6.05 -31.74
CA THR A 52 -4.50 -6.89 -32.35
C THR A 52 -5.53 -7.15 -31.26
N ALA A 53 -6.57 -6.31 -31.22
CA ALA A 53 -7.79 -6.59 -30.49
C ALA A 53 -8.41 -7.85 -31.10
N VAL A 54 -8.13 -9.01 -30.50
CA VAL A 54 -8.87 -10.24 -30.78
C VAL A 54 -10.18 -10.13 -30.02
N SER A 55 -11.18 -9.55 -30.67
CA SER A 55 -12.58 -9.68 -30.27
C SER A 55 -12.95 -11.16 -30.38
N THR A 56 -12.97 -11.87 -29.26
CA THR A 56 -13.61 -13.19 -29.21
C THR A 56 -15.12 -12.98 -29.30
N PRO A 57 -15.82 -13.69 -30.19
CA PRO A 57 -17.28 -13.64 -30.20
C PRO A 57 -17.80 -14.15 -28.86
N SER A 58 -18.69 -13.37 -28.25
CA SER A 58 -19.42 -13.71 -27.05
C SER A 58 -20.01 -15.11 -27.17
N ARG A 59 -19.55 -16.01 -26.31
CA ARG A 59 -20.09 -17.36 -26.15
C ARG A 59 -21.57 -17.22 -25.72
N PRO A 60 -22.54 -17.85 -26.40
CA PRO A 60 -23.90 -17.89 -25.90
C PRO A 60 -23.91 -18.58 -24.53
N SER A 61 -24.55 -17.96 -23.54
CA SER A 61 -24.83 -18.56 -22.24
C SER A 61 -25.49 -19.92 -22.44
N ALA A 62 -24.82 -20.97 -21.97
CA ALA A 62 -25.46 -22.28 -21.81
C ALA A 62 -26.48 -22.20 -20.66
N PRO A 63 -27.66 -22.84 -20.77
CA PRO A 63 -28.58 -22.95 -19.66
C PRO A 63 -27.94 -23.76 -18.52
N ALA A 64 -28.18 -23.32 -17.29
CA ALA A 64 -27.70 -23.99 -16.08
C ALA A 64 -28.24 -25.44 -16.00
N PRO A 65 -27.43 -26.41 -15.53
CA PRO A 65 -27.93 -27.75 -15.26
C PRO A 65 -28.95 -27.71 -14.11
N VAL A 66 -30.14 -28.26 -14.35
CA VAL A 66 -31.15 -28.51 -13.32
C VAL A 66 -30.64 -29.63 -12.41
N VAL A 67 -30.35 -29.29 -11.17
CA VAL A 67 -29.99 -30.25 -10.11
C VAL A 67 -31.28 -30.90 -9.60
N PRO A 68 -31.42 -32.24 -9.60
CA PRO A 68 -32.57 -32.90 -8.98
C PRO A 68 -32.51 -32.75 -7.46
N PRO A 69 -33.66 -32.66 -6.76
CA PRO A 69 -33.69 -32.57 -5.31
C PRO A 69 -33.14 -33.86 -4.68
N ALA A 70 -32.14 -33.70 -3.82
CA ALA A 70 -31.56 -34.77 -3.02
C ALA A 70 -32.60 -35.33 -2.05
N ALA A 71 -32.72 -36.66 -2.01
CA ALA A 71 -33.58 -37.38 -1.08
C ALA A 71 -33.16 -37.10 0.38
N ALA A 72 -34.15 -36.82 1.22
CA ALA A 72 -33.98 -36.57 2.64
C ALA A 72 -33.49 -37.83 3.38
N LEU A 73 -32.35 -37.73 4.05
CA LEU A 73 -31.91 -38.68 5.06
C LEU A 73 -32.71 -38.41 6.35
N ALA A 74 -33.38 -39.45 6.82
CA ALA A 74 -34.10 -39.45 8.10
C ALA A 74 -33.13 -39.23 9.27
N ALA A 75 -33.48 -38.32 10.17
CA ALA A 75 -32.90 -38.23 11.50
C ALA A 75 -34.04 -38.32 12.52
N ASP A 76 -34.07 -39.44 13.20
CA ASP A 76 -34.96 -39.79 14.29
C ASP A 76 -34.27 -39.40 15.61
N THR A 77 -34.78 -38.39 16.31
CA THR A 77 -34.90 -38.33 17.78
C THR A 77 -35.59 -37.03 18.20
N ALA A 78 -36.87 -37.14 18.53
CA ALA A 78 -37.70 -36.06 19.04
C ALA A 78 -37.30 -35.68 20.48
N THR A 79 -36.80 -34.46 20.66
CA THR A 79 -36.83 -33.78 21.96
C THR A 79 -38.08 -32.90 21.99
N LEU A 80 -39.01 -33.16 22.92
CA LEU A 80 -40.24 -32.37 23.06
C LEU A 80 -39.91 -30.91 23.43
N PRO A 81 -40.44 -29.90 22.73
CA PRO A 81 -40.25 -28.50 23.10
C PRO A 81 -41.10 -28.14 24.32
N VAL A 82 -40.48 -27.45 25.29
CA VAL A 82 -41.15 -26.84 26.45
C VAL A 82 -42.07 -25.70 25.96
N PRO A 83 -43.34 -25.62 26.40
CA PRO A 83 -44.24 -24.56 25.97
C PRO A 83 -43.81 -23.20 26.55
N VAL A 84 -43.35 -22.30 25.68
CA VAL A 84 -43.14 -20.88 26.02
C VAL A 84 -44.48 -20.16 25.87
N ALA A 85 -44.96 -19.56 26.96
CA ALA A 85 -46.17 -18.74 26.95
C ALA A 85 -45.93 -17.49 26.06
N PRO A 86 -46.89 -17.11 25.20
CA PRO A 86 -46.74 -15.94 24.34
C PRO A 86 -46.71 -14.65 25.18
N PRO A 87 -45.91 -13.64 24.79
CA PRO A 87 -45.88 -12.36 25.48
C PRO A 87 -47.24 -11.66 25.36
N VAL A 88 -47.76 -11.20 26.50
CA VAL A 88 -48.97 -10.37 26.57
C VAL A 88 -48.65 -8.99 25.99
N ILE A 89 -49.22 -8.68 24.83
CA ILE A 89 -49.11 -7.35 24.21
C ILE A 89 -50.08 -6.42 24.93
N ALA A 90 -49.56 -5.43 25.64
CA ALA A 90 -50.38 -4.37 26.22
C ALA A 90 -51.02 -3.54 25.09
N THR A 91 -52.35 -3.57 25.00
CA THR A 91 -53.14 -2.75 24.07
C THR A 91 -53.22 -1.31 24.57
N GLY A 92 -52.18 -0.53 24.30
CA GLY A 92 -52.23 0.93 24.45
C GLY A 92 -53.20 1.56 23.43
N PRO A 93 -53.64 2.82 23.66
CA PRO A 93 -54.55 3.50 22.75
C PRO A 93 -53.96 3.58 21.34
N ALA A 94 -54.80 3.30 20.34
CA ALA A 94 -54.40 3.29 18.94
C ALA A 94 -53.81 4.67 18.53
N PRO A 95 -52.69 4.68 17.78
CA PRO A 95 -52.13 5.93 17.28
C PRO A 95 -53.17 6.65 16.41
N PRO A 96 -53.25 7.99 16.48
CA PRO A 96 -54.20 8.74 15.67
C PRO A 96 -53.95 8.47 14.19
N ALA A 97 -55.03 8.19 13.45
CA ALA A 97 -54.96 7.95 12.02
C ALA A 97 -54.34 9.18 11.32
N PRO A 98 -53.39 8.97 10.38
CA PRO A 98 -52.80 10.07 9.63
C PRO A 98 -53.90 10.82 8.88
N ARG A 99 -54.06 12.11 9.18
CA ARG A 99 -54.93 12.99 8.39
C ARG A 99 -54.20 13.27 7.08
N GLY A 100 -54.86 13.01 5.95
CA GLY A 100 -54.34 13.38 4.64
C GLY A 100 -54.08 14.88 4.61
N ILE A 101 -52.82 15.26 4.36
CA ILE A 101 -52.47 16.63 4.04
C ILE A 101 -52.62 16.72 2.53
N ASP A 102 -53.65 17.43 2.05
CA ASP A 102 -53.73 17.82 0.64
C ASP A 102 -52.67 18.89 0.40
N VAL A 103 -51.48 18.42 0.02
CA VAL A 103 -50.44 19.29 -0.51
C VAL A 103 -50.77 19.47 -1.99
N ASP A 104 -51.24 20.66 -2.35
CA ASP A 104 -51.38 21.05 -3.74
C ASP A 104 -49.98 21.21 -4.34
N VAL A 105 -49.48 20.13 -4.94
CA VAL A 105 -48.16 20.07 -5.56
C VAL A 105 -48.34 20.42 -7.04
N PRO A 106 -47.85 21.58 -7.51
CA PRO A 106 -47.93 21.93 -8.92
C PRO A 106 -47.20 20.87 -9.77
N ASN A 107 -47.95 20.16 -10.61
CA ASN A 107 -47.42 19.17 -11.54
C ASN A 107 -47.12 19.88 -12.89
N PRO A 108 -46.00 19.63 -13.59
CA PRO A 108 -44.95 18.65 -13.29
C PRO A 108 -43.83 19.19 -12.40
N MET A 109 -43.58 18.52 -11.27
CA MET A 109 -42.31 18.62 -10.56
C MET A 109 -41.22 17.94 -11.38
N VAL A 110 -40.74 18.61 -12.43
CA VAL A 110 -39.47 18.21 -13.04
C VAL A 110 -38.40 18.54 -12.00
N PRO A 111 -37.65 17.56 -11.46
CA PRO A 111 -36.50 17.87 -10.62
C PRO A 111 -35.54 18.66 -11.51
N ARG A 112 -35.46 19.98 -11.32
CA ARG A 112 -34.32 20.74 -11.85
C ARG A 112 -33.15 20.39 -10.96
N GLY A 113 -32.54 19.23 -11.20
CA GLY A 113 -31.26 18.89 -10.63
C GLY A 113 -30.27 19.92 -11.14
N VAL A 114 -29.90 20.88 -10.29
CA VAL A 114 -28.69 21.65 -10.52
C VAL A 114 -27.55 20.65 -10.36
N PRO A 115 -26.78 20.34 -11.40
CA PRO A 115 -25.63 19.47 -11.24
C PRO A 115 -24.73 20.08 -10.16
N LEU A 116 -24.32 19.27 -9.17
CA LEU A 116 -23.32 19.74 -8.23
C LEU A 116 -22.07 20.07 -9.04
N GLU A 117 -21.65 21.33 -8.98
CA GLU A 117 -20.32 21.71 -9.43
C GLU A 117 -19.32 21.06 -8.47
N THR A 118 -18.83 19.89 -8.85
CA THR A 118 -17.68 19.28 -8.18
C THR A 118 -16.45 19.80 -8.87
N GLU A 119 -15.73 20.74 -8.23
CA GLU A 119 -14.39 21.08 -8.66
C GLU A 119 -13.48 19.87 -8.37
N PRO A 120 -12.97 19.17 -9.40
CA PRO A 120 -12.06 18.07 -9.17
C PRO A 120 -10.81 18.64 -8.51
N ARG A 121 -10.39 18.04 -7.40
CA ARG A 121 -9.15 18.46 -6.74
C ARG A 121 -8.00 18.35 -7.75
N PRO A 122 -7.10 19.34 -7.84
CA PRO A 122 -6.02 19.31 -8.82
C PRO A 122 -5.13 18.08 -8.59
N ASP A 123 -4.91 17.30 -9.64
CA ASP A 123 -3.96 16.18 -9.65
C ASP A 123 -2.53 16.74 -9.63
N LEU A 124 -1.94 16.87 -8.45
CA LEU A 124 -0.61 17.44 -8.28
C LEU A 124 0.50 16.58 -8.90
N CYS A 125 0.30 15.25 -8.94
CA CYS A 125 1.28 14.28 -9.39
C CYS A 125 0.67 13.29 -10.38
N GLY A 126 0.31 13.78 -11.57
CA GLY A 126 0.08 12.94 -12.76
C GLY A 126 -0.85 11.73 -12.61
N GLY A 127 -2.16 11.96 -12.71
CA GLY A 127 -3.06 11.04 -13.40
C GLY A 127 -3.51 9.77 -12.68
N TYR A 128 -3.40 9.68 -11.35
CA TYR A 128 -4.15 8.65 -10.63
C TYR A 128 -5.64 8.94 -10.73
N ALA A 129 -6.32 8.21 -11.63
CA ALA A 129 -7.76 8.33 -11.82
C ALA A 129 -8.50 8.10 -10.50
N ASN A 130 -9.57 8.85 -10.23
CA ASN A 130 -10.47 8.54 -9.10
C ASN A 130 -11.33 7.30 -9.44
N PRO A 131 -11.37 6.25 -8.58
CA PRO A 131 -10.66 6.10 -7.31
C PRO A 131 -9.16 5.84 -7.49
N ARG A 132 -8.33 6.57 -6.72
CA ARG A 132 -6.87 6.62 -6.84
C ARG A 132 -6.27 5.21 -6.85
N ARG A 133 -5.60 4.85 -7.94
CA ARG A 133 -4.95 3.54 -8.08
C ARG A 133 -3.48 3.65 -8.45
N ILE A 134 -2.63 3.52 -7.45
CA ILE A 134 -1.18 3.43 -7.57
C ILE A 134 -0.78 1.99 -7.86
N SER A 135 0.01 1.77 -8.91
CA SER A 135 0.63 0.47 -9.18
C SER A 135 2.08 0.49 -8.71
N PRO A 136 2.41 -0.02 -7.51
CA PRO A 136 3.79 -0.02 -7.02
C PRO A 136 4.68 -0.90 -7.91
N ALA A 137 5.86 -0.40 -8.26
CA ALA A 137 6.91 -1.15 -8.91
C ALA A 137 7.61 -2.04 -7.88
N VAL A 138 7.85 -3.30 -8.23
CA VAL A 138 8.46 -4.28 -7.32
C VAL A 138 9.65 -4.95 -8.03
N ALA A 139 10.82 -4.88 -7.39
CA ALA A 139 12.04 -5.56 -7.82
C ALA A 139 12.38 -6.68 -6.81
N PRO A 140 12.14 -7.96 -7.15
CA PRO A 140 12.46 -9.08 -6.27
C PRO A 140 13.97 -9.33 -6.20
N GLY A 141 14.45 -9.79 -5.04
CA GLY A 141 15.82 -10.26 -4.82
C GLY A 141 15.85 -11.49 -3.91
N PRO A 142 17.04 -12.02 -3.58
CA PRO A 142 17.17 -13.23 -2.75
C PRO A 142 16.59 -13.05 -1.34
N GLY A 143 15.40 -13.61 -1.09
CA GLY A 143 14.64 -13.42 0.15
C GLY A 143 14.27 -11.97 0.46
N THR A 144 14.25 -11.10 -0.55
CA THR A 144 14.02 -9.65 -0.43
C THR A 144 13.12 -9.13 -1.54
N ALA A 145 12.53 -7.95 -1.36
CA ALA A 145 11.87 -7.22 -2.43
C ALA A 145 11.98 -5.72 -2.18
N ALA A 146 12.44 -4.96 -3.18
CA ALA A 146 12.38 -3.51 -3.18
C ALA A 146 11.07 -3.07 -3.85
N VAL A 147 10.30 -2.25 -3.15
CA VAL A 147 9.00 -1.74 -3.60
C VAL A 147 9.12 -0.23 -3.72
N SER A 148 8.66 0.34 -4.83
CA SER A 148 8.68 1.79 -5.05
C SER A 148 7.44 2.29 -5.78
N TRP A 149 7.07 3.54 -5.51
CA TRP A 149 5.93 4.21 -6.13
C TRP A 149 6.20 5.71 -6.17
N GLN A 150 5.39 6.46 -6.91
CA GLN A 150 5.41 7.92 -6.85
C GLN A 150 4.53 8.40 -5.70
N ALA A 151 5.03 9.30 -4.86
CA ALA A 151 4.22 9.93 -3.83
C ALA A 151 3.12 10.77 -4.47
N ASP A 152 1.97 10.74 -3.83
CA ASP A 152 0.90 11.67 -4.14
C ASP A 152 1.18 13.00 -3.44
N GLY A 153 1.16 14.12 -4.17
CA GLY A 153 1.54 15.44 -3.66
C GLY A 153 0.52 16.08 -2.71
N HIS A 154 -0.46 15.29 -2.27
CA HIS A 154 -1.61 15.72 -1.49
C HIS A 154 -1.27 15.91 -0.01
N SER A 155 -1.59 17.08 0.54
CA SER A 155 -1.23 17.47 1.91
C SER A 155 -1.95 16.70 3.02
N ASP A 156 -3.05 16.03 2.69
CA ASP A 156 -3.85 15.20 3.60
C ASP A 156 -3.26 13.81 3.83
N VAL A 157 -2.28 13.39 3.02
CA VAL A 157 -1.61 12.11 3.22
C VAL A 157 -0.39 12.34 4.12
N ARG A 158 -0.29 11.57 5.21
CA ARG A 158 0.79 11.72 6.22
C ARG A 158 1.92 10.73 6.03
N ARG A 159 1.57 9.50 5.68
CA ARG A 159 2.48 8.37 5.55
C ARG A 159 1.87 7.26 4.71
N TYR A 160 2.72 6.37 4.26
CA TYR A 160 2.37 5.17 3.51
C TYR A 160 2.63 3.94 4.35
N ARG A 161 1.80 2.91 4.17
CA ARG A 161 2.03 1.56 4.69
C ARG A 161 2.05 0.59 3.52
N VAL A 162 3.10 -0.23 3.46
CA VAL A 162 3.22 -1.32 2.49
C VAL A 162 3.14 -2.64 3.26
N GLN A 163 2.37 -3.59 2.75
CA GLN A 163 2.25 -4.93 3.32
C GLN A 163 2.64 -5.99 2.29
N ALA A 164 3.48 -6.95 2.66
CA ALA A 164 3.87 -8.07 1.80
C ALA A 164 2.96 -9.27 2.06
N VAL A 165 1.87 -9.40 1.30
CA VAL A 165 0.86 -10.45 1.48
C VAL A 165 1.27 -11.72 0.73
N ARG A 166 1.64 -12.75 1.50
CA ARG A 166 1.96 -14.09 0.96
C ARG A 166 0.74 -14.70 0.28
N GLN A 167 0.89 -15.15 -0.97
CA GLN A 167 -0.22 -15.75 -1.72
C GLN A 167 -0.31 -17.28 -1.56
N ARG A 168 0.68 -17.90 -0.91
CA ARG A 168 0.61 -19.30 -0.49
C ARG A 168 -0.08 -19.39 0.87
N LEU A 169 -1.22 -20.06 0.89
CA LEU A 169 -1.95 -20.37 2.12
C LEU A 169 -1.16 -21.41 2.94
N ALA A 170 -0.97 -21.13 4.22
CA ALA A 170 -0.53 -22.13 5.19
C ALA A 170 -1.74 -22.86 5.80
N PRO A 171 -1.61 -24.11 6.27
CA PRO A 171 -2.64 -24.70 7.11
C PRO A 171 -2.76 -23.94 8.44
N GLY A 172 -3.99 -23.72 8.91
CA GLY A 172 -4.26 -23.01 10.17
C GLY A 172 -4.24 -21.48 10.04
N LEU A 173 -3.81 -20.80 11.11
CA LEU A 173 -3.76 -19.34 11.17
C LEU A 173 -2.68 -18.80 10.22
N GLN A 174 -3.05 -17.89 9.32
CA GLN A 174 -2.07 -17.23 8.46
C GLN A 174 -1.19 -16.29 9.30
N PRO A 175 0.14 -16.27 9.08
CA PRO A 175 0.99 -15.27 9.70
C PRO A 175 0.59 -13.87 9.23
N ALA A 176 0.72 -12.90 10.13
CA ALA A 176 0.50 -11.50 9.77
C ALA A 176 1.49 -11.09 8.66
N PRO A 177 1.03 -10.39 7.61
CA PRO A 177 1.92 -9.90 6.56
C PRO A 177 2.99 -8.98 7.14
N PRO A 178 4.27 -9.12 6.75
CA PRO A 178 5.28 -8.11 7.04
C PRO A 178 4.84 -6.74 6.53
N GLN A 179 5.16 -5.68 7.28
CA GLN A 179 4.75 -4.32 6.95
C GLN A 179 5.93 -3.35 7.01
N GLN A 180 5.89 -2.32 6.17
CA GLN A 180 6.79 -1.18 6.20
C GLN A 180 5.95 0.10 6.23
N VAL A 181 6.37 1.07 7.04
CA VAL A 181 5.70 2.37 7.13
C VAL A 181 6.74 3.45 6.82
N VAL A 182 6.40 4.34 5.91
CA VAL A 182 7.30 5.42 5.45
C VAL A 182 6.54 6.74 5.42
N GLY A 183 7.20 7.82 5.82
CA GLY A 183 6.60 9.16 5.79
C GLY A 183 6.32 9.62 4.37
N GLN A 184 5.39 10.56 4.24
CA GLN A 184 5.19 11.29 3.01
C GLN A 184 6.38 12.22 2.71
N PRO A 185 7.01 12.12 1.53
CA PRO A 185 7.95 13.15 1.10
C PRO A 185 7.20 14.44 0.73
N ALA A 186 7.93 15.53 0.56
CA ALA A 186 7.34 16.76 0.03
C ALA A 186 7.15 16.62 -1.49
N GLY A 187 5.94 16.87 -2.00
CA GLY A 187 5.65 16.86 -3.43
C GLY A 187 5.67 15.47 -4.08
N CYS A 188 5.95 15.43 -5.40
CA CYS A 188 5.86 14.24 -6.25
C CYS A 188 7.17 13.47 -6.33
N GLU A 189 7.67 13.00 -5.19
CA GLU A 189 8.93 12.26 -5.11
C GLU A 189 8.73 10.75 -5.09
N GLN A 190 9.68 10.02 -5.68
CA GLN A 190 9.66 8.56 -5.61
C GLN A 190 9.90 8.09 -4.18
N VAL A 191 9.00 7.26 -3.67
CA VAL A 191 9.12 6.60 -2.37
C VAL A 191 9.51 5.14 -2.59
N GLY A 192 10.31 4.59 -1.68
CA GLY A 192 10.68 3.19 -1.72
C GLY A 192 10.92 2.58 -0.36
N VAL A 193 10.64 1.28 -0.25
CA VAL A 193 10.91 0.45 0.93
C VAL A 193 11.48 -0.90 0.49
N THR A 194 12.27 -1.52 1.36
CA THR A 194 12.82 -2.86 1.11
C THR A 194 12.32 -3.83 2.17
N PHE A 195 11.72 -4.93 1.72
CA PHE A 195 11.38 -6.07 2.56
C PHE A 195 12.54 -7.07 2.58
N ALA A 196 12.79 -7.64 3.75
CA ALA A 196 13.74 -8.71 3.97
C ALA A 196 13.06 -9.88 4.70
N GLY A 197 13.67 -11.07 4.63
CA GLY A 197 13.14 -12.27 5.27
C GLY A 197 11.92 -12.85 4.57
N LEU A 198 11.71 -12.51 3.29
CA LEU A 198 10.64 -13.11 2.50
C LEU A 198 11.01 -14.54 2.08
N GLU A 199 10.03 -15.43 2.06
CA GLU A 199 10.24 -16.83 1.65
C GLU A 199 10.54 -16.92 0.15
N ARG A 200 11.65 -17.56 -0.20
CA ARG A 200 12.08 -17.75 -1.60
C ARG A 200 11.14 -18.67 -2.36
N GLY A 201 10.93 -18.38 -3.65
CA GLY A 201 10.06 -19.16 -4.54
C GLY A 201 8.57 -18.99 -4.26
N VAL A 202 8.17 -18.09 -3.34
CA VAL A 202 6.77 -17.84 -3.00
C VAL A 202 6.28 -16.55 -3.66
N PRO A 203 5.07 -16.55 -4.25
CA PRO A 203 4.44 -15.34 -4.74
C PRO A 203 3.93 -14.45 -3.61
N TYR A 204 4.24 -13.17 -3.66
CA TYR A 204 3.73 -12.12 -2.78
C TYR A 204 3.00 -11.05 -3.58
N VAL A 205 1.96 -10.46 -2.99
CA VAL A 205 1.31 -9.24 -3.49
C VAL A 205 1.59 -8.13 -2.49
N PHE A 206 2.03 -6.98 -2.97
CA PHE A 206 2.34 -5.83 -2.13
C PHE A 206 1.15 -4.88 -2.11
N TRP A 207 0.55 -4.68 -0.94
CA TRP A 207 -0.54 -3.73 -0.73
C TRP A 207 0.04 -2.40 -0.31
N LEU A 208 -0.41 -1.32 -0.93
CA LEU A 208 -0.02 0.04 -0.62
C LEU A 208 -1.24 0.79 -0.07
N GLU A 209 -1.06 1.36 1.10
CA GLU A 209 -2.06 2.16 1.79
C GLU A 209 -1.49 3.53 2.15
N GLU A 210 -2.36 4.53 2.17
CA GLU A 210 -2.10 5.89 2.62
C GLU A 210 -2.80 6.12 3.95
N GLU A 211 -2.12 6.76 4.90
CA GLU A 211 -2.79 7.34 6.06
C GLU A 211 -3.27 8.73 5.69
N VAL A 212 -4.57 8.85 5.50
CA VAL A 212 -5.24 10.10 5.13
C VAL A 212 -5.83 10.73 6.38
N GLU A 213 -5.56 12.01 6.56
CA GLU A 213 -6.20 12.88 7.54
C GLU A 213 -7.48 13.45 6.95
N ASP A 214 -8.61 13.08 7.56
CA ASP A 214 -9.92 13.67 7.30
C ASP A 214 -10.32 14.56 8.49
N SER A 215 -11.35 15.38 8.30
CA SER A 215 -11.94 16.29 9.30
C SER A 215 -12.27 15.64 10.65
N LEU A 216 -12.44 14.31 10.70
CA LEU A 216 -12.87 13.58 11.89
C LEU A 216 -11.85 12.55 12.39
N SER A 217 -10.89 12.09 11.56
CA SER A 217 -9.98 11.00 11.94
C SER A 217 -8.82 10.78 10.97
N LEU A 218 -7.83 10.02 11.44
CA LEU A 218 -6.83 9.38 10.61
C LEU A 218 -7.33 7.99 10.19
N ARG A 219 -7.27 7.67 8.90
CA ARG A 219 -7.61 6.34 8.40
C ARG A 219 -6.64 5.86 7.33
N TRP A 220 -6.45 4.55 7.28
CA TRP A 220 -5.71 3.89 6.21
C TRP A 220 -6.64 3.63 5.02
N VAL A 221 -6.24 4.09 3.84
CA VAL A 221 -6.96 3.91 2.58
C VAL A 221 -6.08 3.09 1.66
N GLN A 222 -6.60 1.97 1.15
CA GLN A 222 -5.89 1.18 0.15
C GLN A 222 -5.89 1.92 -1.19
N VAL A 223 -4.69 2.28 -1.65
CA VAL A 223 -4.50 3.03 -2.89
C VAL A 223 -3.77 2.23 -3.95
N GLY A 224 -3.17 1.10 -3.62
CA GLY A 224 -2.40 0.33 -4.58
C GLY A 224 -2.21 -1.14 -4.26
N THR A 225 -1.98 -1.91 -5.31
CA THR A 225 -1.63 -3.33 -5.25
C THR A 225 -0.69 -3.69 -6.38
N SER A 226 0.38 -4.43 -6.10
CA SER A 226 1.20 -5.02 -7.17
C SER A 226 0.48 -6.22 -7.83
N THR A 227 0.96 -6.65 -8.99
CA THR A 227 0.74 -8.04 -9.42
C THR A 227 1.50 -9.01 -8.51
N PRO A 228 1.16 -10.31 -8.47
CA PRO A 228 1.95 -11.30 -7.72
C PRO A 228 3.40 -11.36 -8.24
N VAL A 229 4.37 -11.26 -7.32
CA VAL A 229 5.80 -11.34 -7.62
C VAL A 229 6.43 -12.51 -6.86
N VAL A 230 7.16 -13.37 -7.58
CA VAL A 230 7.90 -14.48 -6.98
C VAL A 230 9.23 -13.97 -6.44
N ILE A 231 9.51 -14.26 -5.16
CA ILE A 231 10.75 -13.87 -4.49
C ILE A 231 11.89 -14.82 -4.88
N GLY A 232 13.06 -14.26 -5.19
CA GLY A 232 14.27 -15.01 -5.56
C GLY A 232 15.03 -15.61 -4.39
#